data_AF-C2KXR4-F1
#
_entry.id   AF-C2KXR4-F1
#
_cell.length_a   1.000
_cell.length_b   1.000
_cell.length_c   1.000
_cell.angle_alpha   90.00
_cell.angle_beta   90.00
_cell.angle_gamma   90.00
#
_symmetry.space_group_name_H-M   'P 1'
#
loop_
_entity.id
_entity.type
_entity.pdbx_description
1 polymer ?
#
loop_
_entity_poly.entity_id
_entity_poly.type
_entity_poly.pdbx_seq_one_letter_code
_entity_poly.pdbx_strand_id
1 'polypeptide(L)'
;MVCSIAALTYTLEKGEVMELNYIEPPSIGEILREEFMEPMELSAYGIAQAIHVPVSRIQDILHNRRKITIDTSLRLAKLFGVSDEYFINMQNDIDIRMQKRKLDLELQQIKTIQYA
;
A
#
# COMPACT_ATOMS: atom_id res chain seq x y z
N MET A 1 13.01 34.29 14.08
CA MET A 1 14.32 34.44 14.75
C MET A 1 14.19 33.74 16.09
N VAL A 2 14.49 32.43 16.12
CA VAL A 2 15.66 31.82 16.79
C VAL A 2 15.66 32.13 18.29
N CYS A 3 15.82 31.22 19.24
CA CYS A 3 16.45 29.91 19.26
C CYS A 3 16.13 29.28 20.64
N SER A 4 16.67 28.08 20.88
CA SER A 4 16.85 27.43 22.20
C SER A 4 15.64 26.64 22.69
N ILE A 5 15.60 25.30 22.54
CA ILE A 5 16.53 24.31 23.12
C ILE A 5 16.73 24.53 24.61
N ALA A 6 15.97 23.79 25.41
CA ALA A 6 16.39 23.21 26.69
C ALA A 6 15.43 22.02 26.89
N ALA A 7 15.75 20.83 26.37
CA ALA A 7 16.60 19.85 27.05
C ALA A 7 16.22 19.68 28.54
N LEU A 8 15.87 18.43 28.86
CA LEU A 8 15.95 17.82 30.18
C LEU A 8 14.81 18.16 31.14
N THR A 9 13.74 17.36 31.08
CA THR A 9 13.38 16.34 32.08
C THR A 9 11.89 16.01 31.98
N TYR A 10 11.49 15.23 30.98
CA TYR A 10 10.25 14.47 31.12
C TYR A 10 10.63 13.18 31.83
N THR A 11 10.48 13.21 33.16
CA THR A 11 10.64 12.04 34.02
C THR A 11 9.60 11.00 33.61
N LEU A 12 10.06 9.94 32.97
CA LEU A 12 9.27 8.75 32.69
C LEU A 12 9.11 7.98 34.01
N GLU A 13 8.07 8.29 34.77
CA GLU A 13 7.59 7.37 35.79
C GLU A 13 6.83 6.23 35.10
N LYS A 14 7.47 5.05 35.14
CA LYS A 14 7.00 3.73 34.70
C LYS A 14 7.32 3.39 33.25
N GLY A 15 8.14 2.35 33.11
CA GLY A 15 8.62 1.78 31.85
C GLY A 15 7.51 1.11 31.04
N GLU A 16 6.67 1.94 30.43
CA GLU A 16 5.78 1.57 29.35
C GLU A 16 6.45 2.04 28.06
N VAL A 17 7.01 1.09 27.30
CA VAL A 17 7.47 1.36 25.94
C VAL A 17 6.25 1.78 25.13
N MET A 18 6.24 3.03 24.67
CA MET A 18 5.26 3.51 23.72
C MET A 18 5.56 2.84 22.37
N GLU A 19 5.08 1.60 22.20
CA GLU A 19 5.00 0.95 20.91
C GLU A 19 4.09 1.83 20.05
N LEU A 20 4.69 2.59 19.12
CA LEU A 20 3.92 3.17 18.03
C LEU A 20 3.29 1.99 17.29
N ASN A 21 2.02 1.70 17.55
CA ASN A 21 1.26 0.61 16.95
C ASN A 21 1.36 0.72 15.43
N TYR A 22 2.31 0.00 14.87
CA TYR A 22 2.52 -0.03 13.44
C TYR A 22 1.50 -0.97 12.82
N ILE A 23 0.62 -0.41 12.00
CA ILE A 23 -0.35 -1.18 11.23
C ILE A 23 0.30 -1.52 9.89
N GLU A 24 0.50 -2.82 9.64
CA GLU A 24 0.93 -3.30 8.34
C GLU A 24 -0.08 -2.87 7.26
N PRO A 25 0.37 -2.29 6.12
CA PRO A 25 -0.54 -1.95 5.06
C PRO A 25 -1.19 -3.23 4.53
N PRO A 26 -2.51 -3.24 4.33
CA PRO A 26 -3.17 -4.38 3.72
C PRO A 26 -2.60 -4.61 2.32
N SER A 27 -2.53 -5.87 1.95
CA SER A 27 -2.10 -6.27 0.63
C SER A 27 -3.19 -5.99 -0.42
N ILE A 28 -2.77 -5.86 -1.68
CA ILE A 28 -3.71 -5.67 -2.79
C ILE A 28 -4.72 -6.83 -2.89
N GLY A 29 -4.29 -8.06 -2.61
CA GLY A 29 -5.17 -9.22 -2.64
C GLY A 29 -6.27 -9.17 -1.56
N GLU A 30 -5.95 -8.65 -0.37
CA GLU A 30 -6.92 -8.45 0.72
C GLU A 30 -7.91 -7.35 0.35
N ILE A 31 -7.42 -6.18 -0.12
CA ILE A 31 -8.28 -5.07 -0.51
C ILE A 31 -9.23 -5.48 -1.65
N LEU A 32 -8.71 -6.17 -2.67
CA LEU A 32 -9.54 -6.64 -3.79
C LEU A 32 -10.63 -7.61 -3.31
N ARG A 33 -10.34 -8.41 -2.28
CA ARG A 33 -11.30 -9.35 -1.72
C ARG A 33 -12.37 -8.65 -0.89
N GLU A 34 -11.96 -7.90 0.10
CA GLU A 34 -12.82 -7.31 1.14
C GLU A 34 -13.65 -6.15 0.58
N GLU A 35 -13.08 -5.31 -0.27
CA GLU A 35 -13.73 -4.08 -0.75
C GLU A 35 -14.51 -4.28 -2.06
N PHE A 36 -14.22 -5.34 -2.82
CA PHE A 36 -14.82 -5.54 -4.15
C PHE A 36 -15.45 -6.93 -4.33
N MET A 37 -14.73 -8.01 -4.06
CA MET A 37 -15.25 -9.35 -4.34
C MET A 37 -16.38 -9.75 -3.41
N GLU A 38 -16.21 -9.59 -2.10
CA GLU A 38 -17.20 -9.98 -1.10
C GLU A 38 -18.49 -9.13 -1.20
N PRO A 39 -18.43 -7.79 -1.31
CA PRO A 39 -19.64 -6.96 -1.41
C PRO A 39 -20.42 -7.20 -2.71
N MET A 40 -19.76 -7.66 -3.78
CA MET A 40 -20.38 -7.91 -5.08
C MET A 40 -20.62 -9.41 -5.36
N GLU A 41 -20.35 -10.29 -4.39
CA GLU A 41 -20.46 -11.75 -4.52
C GLU A 41 -19.70 -12.33 -5.73
N LEU A 42 -18.55 -11.75 -6.07
CA LEU A 42 -17.76 -12.12 -7.24
C LEU A 42 -16.69 -13.18 -6.88
N SER A 43 -16.63 -14.23 -7.70
CA SER A 43 -15.52 -15.19 -7.65
C SER A 43 -14.32 -14.72 -8.47
N ALA A 44 -13.13 -15.24 -8.16
CA ALA A 44 -11.92 -15.00 -8.95
C ALA A 44 -12.11 -15.43 -10.42
N TYR A 45 -12.87 -16.51 -10.65
CA TYR A 45 -13.26 -16.94 -11.98
C TYR A 45 -14.14 -15.90 -12.68
N GLY A 46 -15.17 -15.39 -11.98
CA GLY A 46 -16.07 -14.37 -12.52
C GLY A 46 -15.35 -13.10 -12.96
N ILE A 47 -14.44 -12.59 -12.11
CA ILE A 47 -13.60 -11.43 -12.46
C ILE A 47 -12.74 -11.73 -13.69
N ALA A 48 -12.07 -12.89 -13.70
CA ALA A 48 -11.17 -13.26 -14.79
C ALA A 48 -11.90 -13.33 -16.15
N GLN A 49 -13.10 -13.90 -16.16
CA GLN A 49 -13.95 -13.92 -17.35
C GLN A 49 -14.39 -12.51 -17.76
N ALA A 50 -14.87 -11.70 -16.81
CA ALA A 50 -15.36 -10.35 -17.08
C ALA A 50 -14.26 -9.44 -17.68
N ILE A 51 -13.02 -9.58 -17.23
CA ILE A 51 -11.90 -8.76 -17.72
C ILE A 51 -11.03 -9.44 -18.79
N HIS A 52 -11.43 -10.63 -19.27
CA HIS A 52 -10.77 -11.38 -20.34
C HIS A 52 -9.30 -11.72 -20.04
N VAL A 53 -9.02 -12.26 -18.86
CA VAL A 53 -7.68 -12.72 -18.46
C VAL A 53 -7.72 -14.16 -17.91
N PRO A 54 -6.59 -14.87 -17.86
CA PRO A 54 -6.53 -16.17 -17.21
C PRO A 54 -6.91 -16.08 -15.72
N VAL A 55 -7.65 -17.05 -15.21
CA VAL A 55 -8.04 -17.13 -13.78
C VAL A 55 -6.82 -17.12 -12.86
N SER A 56 -5.74 -17.79 -13.27
CA SER A 56 -4.46 -17.79 -12.56
C SER A 56 -3.93 -16.38 -12.29
N ARG A 57 -4.15 -15.43 -13.21
CA ARG A 57 -3.73 -14.03 -13.02
C ARG A 57 -4.42 -13.40 -11.81
N ILE A 58 -5.73 -13.58 -11.68
CA ILE A 58 -6.50 -13.04 -10.55
C ILE A 58 -6.12 -13.77 -9.27
N GLN A 59 -6.00 -15.10 -9.32
CA GLN A 59 -5.57 -15.89 -8.17
C GLN A 59 -4.17 -15.47 -7.68
N ASP A 60 -3.21 -15.23 -8.57
CA ASP A 60 -1.88 -14.79 -8.19
C ASP A 60 -1.89 -13.40 -7.53
N ILE A 61 -2.78 -12.51 -7.97
CA ILE A 61 -2.99 -11.20 -7.32
C ILE A 61 -3.59 -11.38 -5.93
N LEU A 62 -4.62 -12.22 -5.81
CA LEU A 62 -5.30 -12.49 -4.53
C LEU A 62 -4.39 -13.18 -3.50
N HIS A 63 -3.36 -13.90 -3.94
CA HIS A 63 -2.36 -14.53 -3.08
C HIS A 63 -1.06 -13.73 -2.98
N ASN A 64 -1.03 -12.47 -3.44
CA ASN A 64 0.13 -11.59 -3.42
C ASN A 64 1.39 -12.16 -4.12
N ARG A 65 1.20 -13.11 -5.05
CA ARG A 65 2.26 -13.69 -5.89
C ARG A 65 2.54 -12.85 -7.13
N ARG A 66 1.61 -11.97 -7.49
CA ARG A 66 1.69 -11.05 -8.63
C ARG A 66 1.20 -9.66 -8.22
N LYS A 67 1.96 -8.65 -8.62
CA LYS A 67 1.56 -7.24 -8.51
C LYS A 67 0.58 -6.85 -9.61
N ILE A 68 -0.24 -5.84 -9.33
CA ILE A 68 -1.08 -5.22 -10.36
C ILE A 68 -0.21 -4.45 -11.35
N THR A 69 -0.38 -4.75 -12.64
CA THR A 69 0.21 -3.99 -13.75
C THR A 69 -0.77 -2.95 -14.26
N ILE A 70 -0.30 -2.00 -15.08
CA ILE A 70 -1.17 -1.00 -15.74
C ILE A 70 -2.29 -1.69 -16.54
N ASP A 71 -1.97 -2.71 -17.36
CA ASP A 71 -2.99 -3.50 -18.09
C ASP A 71 -4.07 -4.08 -17.16
N THR A 72 -3.67 -4.61 -16.01
CA THR A 72 -4.63 -5.18 -15.05
C THR A 72 -5.43 -4.08 -14.34
N SER A 73 -4.81 -2.94 -14.02
CA SER A 73 -5.49 -1.78 -13.43
C SER A 73 -6.60 -1.27 -14.35
N LEU A 74 -6.31 -1.02 -15.62
CA LEU A 74 -7.30 -0.53 -16.59
C LEU A 74 -8.49 -1.49 -16.72
N ARG A 75 -8.21 -2.79 -16.74
CA ARG A 75 -9.22 -3.84 -16.83
C ARG A 75 -10.12 -3.90 -15.59
N LEU A 76 -9.54 -3.88 -14.40
CA LEU A 76 -10.29 -3.89 -13.14
C LEU A 76 -11.03 -2.57 -12.95
N ALA A 77 -10.42 -1.44 -13.30
CA ALA A 77 -11.05 -0.12 -13.25
C ALA A 77 -12.32 -0.07 -14.11
N LYS A 78 -12.23 -0.59 -15.33
CA LYS A 78 -13.38 -0.71 -16.22
C LYS A 78 -14.48 -1.62 -15.65
N LEU A 79 -14.12 -2.73 -15.00
CA LEU A 79 -15.07 -3.65 -14.38
C LEU A 79 -15.80 -3.01 -13.19
N PHE A 80 -15.05 -2.37 -12.29
CA PHE A 80 -15.58 -1.84 -11.03
C PHE A 80 -16.06 -0.39 -11.10
N GLY A 81 -15.89 0.28 -12.23
CA GLY A 81 -16.33 1.67 -12.42
C GLY A 81 -15.52 2.69 -11.63
N VAL A 82 -14.24 2.41 -11.36
CA VAL A 82 -13.30 3.32 -10.69
C VAL A 82 -12.36 3.98 -11.71
N SER A 83 -11.51 4.91 -11.26
CA SER A 83 -10.54 5.55 -12.15
C SER A 83 -9.51 4.56 -12.68
N ASP A 84 -9.03 4.80 -13.91
CA ASP A 84 -8.03 3.98 -14.60
C ASP A 84 -6.78 3.70 -13.75
N GLU A 85 -6.38 4.69 -12.96
CA GLU A 85 -5.20 4.64 -12.10
C GLU A 85 -5.45 4.05 -10.71
N TYR A 86 -6.71 3.76 -10.33
CA TYR A 86 -7.08 3.41 -8.96
C TYR A 86 -6.23 2.28 -8.38
N PHE A 87 -6.20 1.13 -9.07
CA PHE A 87 -5.51 -0.05 -8.58
C PHE A 87 -3.99 0.06 -8.67
N ILE A 88 -3.45 0.71 -9.72
CA ILE A 88 -2.01 0.90 -9.85
C ILE A 88 -1.48 1.90 -8.81
N ASN A 89 -2.22 2.97 -8.51
CA ASN A 89 -1.85 3.93 -7.47
C ASN A 89 -1.84 3.27 -6.09
N MET A 90 -2.81 2.40 -5.81
CA MET A 90 -2.84 1.60 -4.58
C MET A 90 -1.63 0.65 -4.47
N GLN A 91 -1.31 -0.07 -5.55
CA GLN A 91 -0.13 -0.95 -5.59
C GLN A 91 1.15 -0.16 -5.33
N ASN A 92 1.28 1.01 -5.95
CA ASN A 92 2.43 1.90 -5.77
C ASN A 92 2.53 2.44 -4.34
N ASP A 93 1.42 2.86 -3.72
CA ASP A 93 1.41 3.36 -2.35
C ASP A 93 1.87 2.27 -1.35
N ILE A 94 1.33 1.06 -1.46
CA ILE A 94 1.75 -0.08 -0.64
C ILE A 94 3.25 -0.36 -0.84
N ASP A 95 3.70 -0.41 -2.09
CA ASP A 95 5.11 -0.65 -2.40
C ASP A 95 6.02 0.44 -1.84
N ILE A 96 5.64 1.72 -1.99
CA ILE A 96 6.41 2.85 -1.46
C ILE A 96 6.49 2.78 0.06
N ARG A 97 5.38 2.51 0.77
CA ARG A 97 5.38 2.38 2.24
C ARG A 97 6.28 1.25 2.71
N MET A 98 6.20 0.10 2.05
CA MET A 98 7.03 -1.06 2.36
C MET A 98 8.51 -0.81 2.07
N GLN A 99 8.84 -0.14 0.96
CA GLN A 99 10.22 0.20 0.62
C GLN A 99 10.81 1.31 1.49
N LYS A 100 10.05 2.36 1.78
CA LYS A 100 10.47 3.42 2.71
C LYS A 100 10.84 2.87 4.08
N ARG A 101 10.10 1.89 4.58
CA ARG A 101 10.44 1.18 5.81
C ARG A 101 11.78 0.45 5.72
N LYS A 102 11.98 -0.32 4.64
CA LYS A 102 13.22 -1.08 4.45
C LYS A 102 14.44 -0.17 4.35
N LEU A 103 14.27 1.00 3.72
CA LEU A 103 15.32 1.95 3.46
C LEU A 103 15.38 3.10 4.48
N ASP A 104 14.65 3.03 5.59
CA ASP A 104 14.43 4.18 6.48
C ASP A 104 15.75 4.87 6.91
N LEU A 105 16.69 4.07 7.42
CA LEU A 105 18.01 4.55 7.87
C LEU A 105 18.88 5.07 6.71
N GLU A 106 18.75 4.49 5.51
CA GLU A 106 19.51 4.91 4.33
C GLU A 106 18.97 6.24 3.80
N LEU A 107 17.64 6.37 3.72
CA LEU A 107 16.97 7.59 3.26
C LEU A 107 17.29 8.79 4.17
N GLN A 108 17.40 8.58 5.49
CA GLN A 108 17.79 9.64 6.44
C GLN A 108 19.18 10.21 6.19
N GLN A 109 20.08 9.46 5.54
CA GLN A 109 21.44 9.90 5.24
C GLN A 109 21.53 10.71 3.93
N ILE A 110 20.48 10.67 3.09
CA ILE A 110 20.46 11.35 1.80
C ILE A 110 20.15 12.83 2.00
N LYS A 111 21.06 13.70 1.57
CA LYS A 111 20.86 15.15 1.61
C LYS A 111 19.99 15.61 0.45
N THR A 112 18.93 16.36 0.75
CA THR A 112 18.06 16.96 -0.27
C THR A 112 18.79 18.11 -0.98
N ILE A 113 18.81 18.09 -2.31
CA ILE A 113 19.31 19.21 -3.12
C ILE A 113 18.23 20.28 -3.17
N GLN A 114 18.56 21.51 -2.79
CA GLN A 114 17.70 22.66 -2.99
C GLN A 114 18.15 23.41 -4.24
N TYR A 115 17.25 23.58 -5.21
CA TYR A 115 17.42 24.50 -6.32
C TYR A 115 16.78 25.84 -5.94
N ALA A 116 17.52 26.93 -6.09
CA ALA A 116 17.11 28.29 -5.76
C ALA A 116 16.45 28.98 -6.97
#